data_AF-A0A7V2I7Q5-F1
#
_entry.id   AF-A0A7V2I7Q5-F1
#
_cell.length_a   1.000
_cell.length_b   1.000
_cell.length_c   1.000
_cell.angle_alpha   90.00
_cell.angle_beta   90.00
_cell.angle_gamma   90.00
#
_symmetry.space_group_name_H-M   'P 1'
#
loop_
_entity.id
_entity.type
_entity.pdbx_description
1 polymer ?
#
loop_
_entity_poly.entity_id
_entity_poly.type
_entity_poly.pdbx_seq_one_letter_code
_entity_poly.pdbx_strand_id
1 'polypeptide(L)'
;MRALYLVAVYVHVLTAAVWLGAMLFEDPASNRFMCRLACRLRGIGGPSLAILIATGVFLLYARGVDLAALASGRFFASRYGQVFAAKLALVALLVGLQLTRGNRPSRALYGYLLSVLTVVALSVWLVRPVL
;
A
#
# COMPACT_ATOMS: atom_id res chain seq x y z
N MET A 1 -0.72 -6.80 -23.62
CA MET A 1 -0.23 -6.07 -22.42
C MET A 1 -1.31 -5.26 -21.69
N ARG A 2 -2.25 -4.58 -22.37
CA ARG A 2 -3.27 -3.73 -21.72
C ARG A 2 -4.18 -4.47 -20.72
N ALA A 3 -4.65 -5.68 -21.05
CA ALA A 3 -5.49 -6.47 -20.14
C ALA A 3 -4.75 -6.89 -18.86
N LEU A 4 -3.51 -7.38 -18.99
CA LEU A 4 -2.62 -7.71 -17.86
C LEU A 4 -2.35 -6.49 -16.96
N TYR A 5 -2.11 -5.33 -17.56
CA TYR A 5 -1.96 -4.07 -16.80
C TYR A 5 -3.21 -3.74 -15.99
N LEU A 6 -4.40 -3.82 -16.60
CA LEU A 6 -5.66 -3.55 -15.90
C LEU A 6 -5.90 -4.56 -14.76
N VAL A 7 -5.67 -5.85 -15.01
CA VAL A 7 -5.76 -6.89 -13.98
C VAL A 7 -4.81 -6.58 -12.82
N ALA A 8 -3.56 -6.22 -13.12
CA ALA A 8 -2.59 -5.86 -12.08
C ALA A 8 -3.02 -4.62 -11.28
N VAL A 9 -3.62 -3.62 -11.92
CA VAL A 9 -4.21 -2.45 -11.22
C VAL A 9 -5.34 -2.89 -10.30
N TYR A 10 -6.29 -3.69 -10.79
CA TYR A 10 -7.41 -4.19 -9.97
C TYR A 10 -6.92 -5.00 -8.78
N VAL A 11 -6.00 -5.94 -9.02
CA VAL A 11 -5.40 -6.75 -7.94
C VAL A 11 -4.70 -5.85 -6.95
N HIS A 12 -3.87 -4.90 -7.39
CA HIS A 12 -3.16 -3.97 -6.50
C HIS A 12 -4.11 -3.18 -5.61
N VAL A 13 -5.20 -2.62 -6.17
CA VAL A 13 -6.18 -1.81 -5.43
C VAL A 13 -6.99 -2.68 -4.45
N LEU A 14 -7.44 -3.86 -4.88
CA LEU A 14 -8.17 -4.79 -4.01
C LEU A 14 -7.27 -5.28 -2.86
N THR A 15 -6.03 -5.64 -3.15
CA THR A 15 -5.05 -6.03 -2.13
C THR A 15 -4.75 -4.87 -1.19
N ALA A 16 -4.67 -3.63 -1.68
CA ALA A 16 -4.56 -2.45 -0.83
C ALA A 16 -5.73 -2.37 0.17
N ALA A 17 -6.97 -2.48 -0.31
CA ALA A 17 -8.15 -2.45 0.55
C ALA A 17 -8.15 -3.59 1.60
N VAL A 18 -7.73 -4.79 1.21
CA VAL A 18 -7.61 -5.95 2.11
C VAL A 18 -6.52 -5.71 3.16
N TRP A 19 -5.33 -5.22 2.77
CA TRP A 19 -4.24 -4.91 3.68
C TRP A 19 -4.63 -3.86 4.71
N LEU A 20 -5.36 -2.83 4.28
CA LEU A 20 -5.88 -1.79 5.17
C LEU A 20 -6.95 -2.33 6.12
N GLY A 21 -7.86 -3.18 5.61
CA GLY A 21 -8.81 -3.90 6.46
C GLY A 21 -8.10 -4.75 7.51
N ALA A 22 -7.02 -5.45 7.13
CA ALA A 22 -6.22 -6.25 8.05
C ALA A 22 -5.65 -5.37 9.19
N MET A 23 -5.07 -4.22 8.87
CA MET A 23 -4.57 -3.28 9.88
C MET A 23 -5.64 -2.79 10.87
N LEU A 24 -6.88 -2.56 10.39
CA LEU A 24 -7.97 -2.02 11.20
C LEU A 24 -8.69 -3.09 12.04
N PHE A 25 -8.75 -4.33 11.54
CA PHE A 25 -9.63 -5.37 12.08
C PHE A 25 -8.89 -6.57 12.68
N GLU A 26 -7.60 -6.76 12.42
CA GLU A 26 -6.79 -7.83 13.02
C GLU A 26 -6.25 -7.46 14.41
N ASP A 27 -7.08 -6.88 15.27
CA ASP A 27 -6.68 -6.57 16.64
C ASP A 27 -6.62 -7.84 17.50
N PRO A 28 -5.43 -8.31 17.92
CA PRO A 28 -5.30 -9.55 18.70
C PRO A 28 -6.05 -9.53 20.03
N ALA A 29 -6.45 -8.36 20.56
CA ALA A 29 -7.26 -8.23 21.76
C ALA A 29 -8.78 -8.19 21.50
N SER A 30 -9.21 -8.18 20.24
CA SER A 30 -10.62 -8.03 19.86
C SER A 30 -11.34 -9.38 19.70
N ASN A 31 -12.51 -9.51 20.31
CA ASN A 31 -13.37 -10.70 20.15
C ASN A 31 -14.30 -10.63 18.92
N ARG A 32 -14.06 -9.67 18.00
CA ARG A 32 -14.86 -9.49 16.79
C ARG A 32 -14.69 -10.70 15.85
N PHE A 33 -15.77 -11.07 15.15
CA PHE A 33 -15.77 -12.19 14.20
C PHE A 33 -14.66 -12.06 13.13
N MET A 34 -14.49 -10.86 12.57
CA MET A 34 -13.44 -10.56 11.59
C MET A 34 -12.02 -10.80 12.13
N CYS A 35 -11.74 -10.41 13.37
CA CYS A 35 -10.43 -10.65 13.98
C CYS A 35 -10.19 -12.15 14.20
N ARG A 36 -11.19 -12.88 14.71
CA ARG A 36 -11.05 -14.34 14.92
C ARG A 36 -10.84 -15.10 13.61
N LEU A 37 -11.51 -14.67 12.54
CA LEU A 37 -11.31 -15.23 11.20
C LEU A 37 -9.90 -14.96 10.69
N ALA A 38 -9.41 -13.73 10.82
CA ALA A 38 -8.07 -13.37 10.38
C ALA A 38 -6.96 -14.05 11.20
N CYS A 39 -7.12 -14.15 12.53
CA CYS A 39 -6.23 -14.92 13.39
C CYS A 39 -6.20 -16.42 13.02
N ARG A 40 -7.36 -17.02 12.67
CA ARG A 40 -7.44 -18.40 12.18
C ARG A 40 -6.71 -18.60 10.85
N LEU A 41 -6.71 -17.59 9.99
CA LEU A 41 -5.98 -17.58 8.72
C LEU A 41 -4.49 -17.24 8.87
N ARG A 42 -3.97 -17.19 10.11
CA ARG A 42 -2.58 -16.81 10.45
C ARG A 42 -2.22 -15.37 10.05
N GLY A 43 -3.23 -14.50 9.93
CA GLY A 43 -3.09 -13.10 9.52
C GLY A 43 -3.02 -12.93 8.00
N ILE A 44 -3.81 -12.01 7.46
CA ILE A 44 -3.88 -11.65 6.04
C ILE A 44 -3.10 -10.37 5.72
N GLY A 45 -2.67 -9.60 6.73
CA GLY A 45 -1.88 -8.37 6.56
C GLY A 45 -0.49 -8.60 5.93
N GLY A 46 0.24 -9.64 6.36
CA GLY A 46 1.55 -9.95 5.79
C GLY A 46 1.49 -10.37 4.32
N PRO A 47 0.69 -11.39 3.96
CA PRO A 47 0.53 -11.82 2.56
C PRO A 47 0.03 -10.71 1.63
N SER A 48 -0.90 -9.87 2.09
CA SER A 48 -1.39 -8.74 1.29
C SER A 48 -0.30 -7.69 1.03
N LEU A 49 0.59 -7.42 1.99
CA LEU A 49 1.76 -6.57 1.77
C LEU A 49 2.69 -7.13 0.68
N ALA A 50 2.94 -8.45 0.68
CA ALA A 50 3.77 -9.08 -0.34
C ALA A 50 3.16 -8.92 -1.75
N ILE A 51 1.85 -9.12 -1.89
CA ILE A 51 1.13 -8.94 -3.15
C ILE A 51 1.16 -7.46 -3.59
N LEU A 52 0.99 -6.50 -2.66
CA LEU A 52 1.10 -5.07 -2.92
C LEU A 52 2.46 -4.68 -3.49
N ILE A 53 3.55 -5.21 -2.91
CA ILE A 53 4.91 -4.96 -3.39
C ILE A 53 5.09 -5.54 -4.80
N ALA A 54 4.72 -6.81 -5.01
CA ALA A 54 4.88 -7.49 -6.30
C ALA A 54 4.09 -6.78 -7.42
N THR A 55 2.82 -6.46 -7.16
CA THR A 55 1.97 -5.75 -8.13
C THR A 55 2.44 -4.31 -8.35
N GLY A 56 2.93 -3.62 -7.31
CA GLY A 56 3.50 -2.28 -7.42
C GLY A 56 4.74 -2.23 -8.32
N VAL A 57 5.67 -3.18 -8.16
CA VAL A 57 6.86 -3.32 -9.00
C VAL A 57 6.46 -3.60 -10.45
N PHE A 58 5.52 -4.50 -10.68
CA PHE A 58 5.02 -4.79 -12.02
C PHE A 58 4.39 -3.55 -12.70
N LEU A 59 3.61 -2.77 -11.96
CA LEU A 59 2.98 -1.55 -12.49
C LEU A 59 3.99 -0.47 -12.86
N LEU A 60 5.10 -0.36 -12.12
CA LEU A 60 6.22 0.54 -12.45
C LEU A 60 6.92 0.09 -13.72
N TYR A 61 7.24 -1.20 -13.81
CA TYR A 61 7.86 -1.79 -14.99
C TYR A 61 6.98 -1.59 -16.24
N ALA A 62 5.67 -1.82 -16.12
CA ALA A 62 4.71 -1.60 -17.21
C ALA A 62 4.58 -0.13 -17.62
N ARG A 63 4.98 0.83 -16.76
CA ARG A 63 5.07 2.27 -17.08
C ARG A 63 6.46 2.68 -17.58
N GLY A 64 7.36 1.73 -17.84
CA GLY A 64 8.72 1.99 -18.32
C GLY A 64 9.68 2.51 -17.25
N VAL A 65 9.33 2.40 -15.97
CA VAL A 65 10.21 2.78 -14.85
C VAL A 65 10.99 1.55 -14.42
N ASP A 66 12.29 1.58 -14.69
CA ASP A 66 13.19 0.48 -14.35
C ASP A 66 13.64 0.55 -12.88
N LEU A 67 13.92 -0.60 -12.25
CA LEU A 67 14.38 -0.67 -10.86
C LEU A 67 15.73 0.04 -10.68
N ALA A 68 16.58 0.01 -11.71
CA ALA A 68 17.84 0.76 -11.73
C ALA A 68 17.62 2.28 -11.74
N ALA A 69 16.54 2.76 -12.36
CA ALA A 69 16.18 4.18 -12.35
C ALA A 69 15.73 4.63 -10.95
N LEU A 70 15.04 3.77 -10.20
CA LEU A 70 14.69 4.00 -8.79
C LEU A 70 15.94 4.02 -7.90
N ALA A 71 16.85 3.06 -8.08
CA ALA A 71 18.09 2.98 -7.30
C ALA A 71 19.02 4.17 -7.56
N SER A 72 19.05 4.69 -8.81
CA SER A 72 19.92 5.81 -9.18
C SER A 72 19.42 7.20 -8.73
N GLY A 73 18.26 7.29 -8.08
CA GLY A 73 17.72 8.57 -7.60
C GLY A 73 17.13 9.49 -8.68
N ARG A 74 17.54 9.33 -9.96
CA ARG A 74 17.11 10.17 -11.09
C ARG A 74 15.60 10.23 -11.28
N PHE A 75 14.90 9.13 -11.02
CA PHE A 75 13.45 9.11 -11.11
C PHE A 75 12.80 10.11 -10.14
N PHE A 76 13.34 10.25 -8.93
CA PHE A 76 12.84 11.15 -7.89
C PHE A 76 13.12 12.63 -8.14
N ALA A 77 13.95 12.98 -9.15
CA ALA A 77 14.15 14.38 -9.53
C ALA A 77 12.94 14.96 -10.28
N SER A 78 12.12 14.13 -10.92
CA SER A 78 10.90 14.55 -11.60
C SER A 78 9.76 14.83 -10.61
N ARG A 79 8.84 15.77 -10.94
CA ARG A 79 7.63 16.02 -10.12
C ARG A 79 6.84 14.73 -9.87
N TYR A 80 6.70 13.90 -10.91
CA TYR A 80 6.04 12.60 -10.81
C TYR A 80 6.76 11.66 -9.82
N GLY A 81 8.09 11.60 -9.90
CA GLY A 81 8.90 10.79 -9.00
C GLY A 81 8.87 11.27 -7.56
N GLN A 82 8.83 12.58 -7.30
CA GLN A 82 8.70 13.13 -5.93
C GLN A 82 7.37 12.70 -5.28
N VAL A 83 6.27 12.76 -6.01
CA VAL A 83 4.96 12.32 -5.51
C VAL A 83 4.93 10.81 -5.29
N PHE A 84 5.56 10.05 -6.19
CA PHE A 84 5.74 8.61 -5.99
C PHE A 84 6.60 8.30 -4.75
N ALA A 85 7.69 9.04 -4.52
CA ALA A 85 8.52 8.92 -3.32
C ALA A 85 7.72 9.20 -2.05
N ALA A 86 6.91 10.26 -2.04
CA ALA A 86 6.04 10.58 -0.91
C ALA A 86 5.05 9.45 -0.61
N LYS A 87 4.44 8.86 -1.66
CA LYS A 87 3.59 7.68 -1.52
C LYS A 87 4.36 6.50 -0.93
N LEU A 88 5.56 6.21 -1.41
CA LEU A 88 6.38 5.10 -0.93
C LEU A 88 6.82 5.30 0.53
N ALA A 89 7.18 6.52 0.90
CA ALA A 89 7.52 6.91 2.26
C ALA A 89 6.34 6.72 3.23
N LEU A 90 5.12 7.10 2.81
CA LEU A 90 3.90 6.86 3.59
C LEU A 90 3.63 5.36 3.77
N VAL A 91 3.77 4.55 2.72
CA VAL A 91 3.62 3.10 2.82
C VAL A 91 4.68 2.51 3.76
N ALA A 92 5.94 2.96 3.66
CA ALA A 92 7.02 2.52 4.56
C ALA A 92 6.73 2.90 6.02
N LEU A 93 6.22 4.12 6.26
CA LEU A 93 5.76 4.55 7.59
C LEU A 93 4.66 3.63 8.12
N LEU A 94 3.66 3.32 7.30
CA LEU A 94 2.56 2.43 7.65
C LEU A 94 3.03 1.01 8.00
N VAL A 95 3.96 0.45 7.21
CA VAL A 95 4.58 -0.85 7.48
C VAL A 95 5.40 -0.80 8.78
N GLY A 96 6.18 0.26 8.99
CA GLY A 96 6.95 0.45 10.22
C GLY A 96 6.05 0.53 11.47
N LEU A 97 4.92 1.23 11.38
CA LEU A 97 3.92 1.26 12.44
C LEU A 97 3.28 -0.12 12.66
N GLN A 98 3.02 -0.87 11.59
CA GLN A 98 2.48 -2.24 11.67
C GLN A 98 3.44 -3.17 12.41
N LEU A 99 4.74 -3.11 12.08
CA LEU A 99 5.77 -3.95 12.70
C LEU A 99 6.03 -3.58 14.17
N THR A 100 5.99 -2.29 14.50
CA THR A 100 6.34 -1.82 15.86
C THR A 100 5.17 -1.91 16.85
N ARG A 101 3.95 -1.59 16.43
CA ARG A 101 2.77 -1.57 17.32
C ARG A 101 1.86 -2.78 17.15
N GLY A 102 2.07 -3.57 16.10
CA GLY A 102 1.11 -4.57 15.68
C GLY A 102 -0.22 -3.92 15.27
N ASN A 103 -1.21 -4.76 14.96
CA ASN A 103 -2.56 -4.32 14.58
C ASN A 103 -3.40 -3.86 15.80
N ARG A 104 -2.77 -3.35 16.88
CA ARG A 104 -3.47 -2.95 18.11
C ARG A 104 -4.19 -1.60 17.90
N PRO A 105 -5.48 -1.48 18.27
CA PRO A 105 -6.21 -0.24 18.16
C PRO A 105 -5.69 0.74 19.21
N SER A 106 -5.01 1.78 18.74
CA SER A 106 -4.58 2.92 19.56
C SER A 106 -5.03 4.20 18.87
N ARG A 107 -4.78 5.38 19.48
CA ARG A 107 -4.99 6.69 18.81
C ARG A 107 -4.26 6.78 17.45
N ALA A 108 -3.30 5.89 17.19
CA ALA A 108 -2.67 5.72 15.88
C ALA A 108 -3.66 5.32 14.76
N LEU A 109 -4.85 4.79 15.08
CA LEU A 109 -5.92 4.48 14.11
C LEU A 109 -6.27 5.68 13.23
N TYR A 110 -6.33 6.88 13.82
CA TYR A 110 -6.57 8.11 13.08
C TYR A 110 -5.39 8.48 12.17
N GLY A 111 -4.16 8.21 12.62
CA GLY A 111 -2.96 8.35 11.81
C GLY A 111 -2.91 7.38 10.63
N TYR A 112 -3.36 6.13 10.83
CA TYR A 112 -3.54 5.14 9.77
C TYR A 112 -4.56 5.62 8.74
N LEU A 113 -5.75 6.04 9.19
CA LEU A 113 -6.80 6.57 8.30
C LEU A 113 -6.34 7.79 7.52
N LEU A 114 -5.66 8.75 8.16
CA LEU A 114 -5.13 9.93 7.48
C LEU A 114 -4.07 9.54 6.43
N SER A 115 -3.15 8.64 6.78
CA SER A 115 -2.11 8.17 5.85
C SER A 115 -2.72 7.44 4.65
N VAL A 116 -3.76 6.62 4.88
CA VAL A 116 -4.52 5.95 3.83
C VAL A 116 -5.18 6.95 2.88
N LEU A 117 -5.92 7.92 3.44
CA LEU A 117 -6.56 8.95 2.64
C LEU A 117 -5.54 9.72 1.81
N THR A 118 -4.36 9.99 2.39
CA THR A 118 -3.26 10.64 1.69
C THR A 118 -2.71 9.77 0.57
N VAL A 119 -2.47 8.47 0.79
CA VAL A 119 -2.02 7.53 -0.23
C VAL A 119 -3.02 7.41 -1.38
N VAL A 120 -4.33 7.38 -1.08
CA VAL A 120 -5.39 7.36 -2.08
C VAL A 120 -5.42 8.67 -2.86
N ALA A 121 -5.35 9.82 -2.19
CA ALA A 121 -5.32 11.14 -2.83
C ALA A 121 -4.10 11.29 -3.75
N LEU A 122 -2.92 10.89 -3.30
CA LEU A 122 -1.70 10.87 -4.12
C LEU A 122 -1.83 9.92 -5.31
N SER A 123 -2.48 8.75 -5.13
CA SER A 123 -2.70 7.79 -6.21
C SER A 123 -3.67 8.32 -7.26
N VAL A 124 -4.72 9.03 -6.86
CA VAL A 124 -5.64 9.71 -7.79
C VAL A 124 -4.90 10.81 -8.55
N TRP A 125 -4.08 11.61 -7.85
CA TRP A 125 -3.29 12.67 -8.46
C TRP A 125 -2.27 12.13 -9.47
N LEU A 126 -1.62 11.00 -9.16
CA LEU A 126 -0.66 10.33 -10.05
C LEU A 126 -1.27 9.78 -11.35
N VAL A 127 -2.58 9.56 -11.36
CA VAL A 127 -3.33 9.06 -12.53
C VAL A 127 -3.88 10.21 -13.37
N ARG A 128 -3.99 11.42 -12.82
CA ARG A 128 -4.40 12.58 -13.61
C ARG A 128 -3.32 12.90 -14.64
N PRO A 129 -3.66 13.00 -15.94
CA PRO A 129 -2.73 13.54 -16.90
C PRO A 129 -2.40 14.97 -16.46
N VAL A 130 -1.11 15.24 -16.23
CA VAL A 130 -0.63 16.62 -16.12
C VAL A 130 -0.83 17.21 -17.51
N LEU A 131 -1.94 17.94 -17.68
CA LEU A 131 -2.16 18.82 -18.82
C LEU A 131 -1.07 19.90 -18.85
#